data_AF-D5T4S9-F1
#
_entry.id   AF-D5T4S9-F1
#
_cell.length_a   1.000
_cell.length_b   1.000
_cell.length_c   1.000
_cell.angle_alpha   90.00
_cell.angle_beta   90.00
_cell.angle_gamma   90.00
#
_symmetry.space_group_name_H-M   'P 1'
#
loop_
_entity.id
_entity.type
_entity.pdbx_description
1 polymer ?
#
loop_
_entity_poly.entity_id
_entity_poly.type
_entity_poly.pdbx_seq_one_letter_code
_entity_poly.pdbx_strand_id
1 'polypeptide(L)'
;MAREIKRSKQTTKNIILATDSSAVGTTQVTPEVIEVIAQIATQEVHGVYSMRGKLSDRFTDAFGSNARGKGVELTQTEDGLVIEAYVFLQYGVTVPRVALEIQKAIQSQIASMTDLHVSQVNVHISGIVPEKVANKIDPDNLFGEDATEVAN
;
A
#
# COMPACT_ATOMS: atom_id res chain seq x y z
N MET A 1 22.88 -47.83 -15.29
CA MET A 1 22.89 -46.48 -15.90
C MET A 1 21.67 -45.73 -15.38
N ALA A 2 21.85 -44.94 -14.33
CA ALA A 2 20.77 -44.20 -13.68
C ALA A 2 20.47 -42.91 -14.45
N ARG A 3 19.18 -42.65 -14.71
CA ARG A 3 18.69 -41.39 -15.30
C ARG A 3 18.61 -40.34 -14.19
N GLU A 4 19.43 -39.31 -14.34
CA GLU A 4 19.47 -38.13 -13.49
C GLU A 4 18.24 -37.25 -13.79
N ILE A 5 17.32 -37.15 -12.83
CA ILE A 5 16.18 -36.26 -12.90
C ILE A 5 16.68 -34.85 -12.55
N LYS A 6 16.79 -33.99 -13.56
CA LYS A 6 16.95 -32.53 -13.37
C LYS A 6 15.83 -32.02 -12.44
N ARG A 7 16.15 -31.76 -11.17
CA ARG A 7 15.30 -30.97 -10.27
C ARG A 7 15.25 -29.55 -10.82
N SER A 8 14.10 -29.24 -11.41
CA SER A 8 13.65 -27.90 -11.79
C SER A 8 13.71 -26.95 -10.58
N LYS A 9 14.33 -25.78 -10.77
CA LYS A 9 14.24 -24.63 -9.85
C LYS A 9 12.82 -24.06 -9.93
N GLN A 10 11.91 -24.50 -9.08
CA GLN A 10 10.69 -23.76 -8.76
C GLN A 10 10.77 -23.28 -7.31
N THR A 11 11.18 -22.02 -7.17
CA THR A 11 11.03 -21.22 -5.96
C THR A 11 9.56 -21.15 -5.59
N THR A 12 9.21 -21.61 -4.39
CA THR A 12 7.86 -21.67 -3.84
C THR A 12 7.26 -20.26 -3.78
N LYS A 13 6.16 -20.02 -4.49
CA LYS A 13 5.51 -18.69 -4.60
C LYS A 13 4.67 -18.27 -3.38
N ASN A 14 4.56 -19.12 -2.36
CA ASN A 14 3.59 -18.95 -1.27
C ASN A 14 4.27 -19.01 0.11
N ILE A 15 3.74 -18.24 1.06
CA ILE A 15 4.15 -18.20 2.46
C ILE A 15 3.26 -19.15 3.26
N ILE A 16 3.86 -20.05 4.04
CA ILE A 16 3.15 -21.05 4.85
C ILE A 16 2.86 -20.45 6.23
N LEU A 17 1.60 -20.53 6.68
CA LEU A 17 1.19 -20.12 8.02
C LEU A 17 1.21 -21.34 8.95
N ALA A 18 1.51 -21.12 10.23
CA ALA A 18 1.75 -22.18 11.21
C ALA A 18 0.65 -23.26 11.20
N THR A 19 1.09 -24.53 11.22
CA THR A 19 0.23 -25.71 11.33
C THR A 19 0.12 -26.11 12.80
N ASP A 20 -1.05 -25.92 13.40
CA ASP A 20 -1.43 -26.63 14.61
C ASP A 20 -1.57 -28.13 14.29
N SER A 21 -0.90 -28.97 15.09
CA SER A 21 -0.68 -30.41 14.87
C SER A 21 -1.96 -31.27 14.89
N SER A 22 -3.14 -30.66 14.93
CA SER A 22 -4.45 -31.30 15.14
C SER A 22 -5.43 -31.07 13.98
N ALA A 23 -5.12 -30.16 13.05
CA ALA A 23 -5.99 -29.82 11.93
C ALA A 23 -5.39 -30.29 10.61
N VAL A 24 -6.14 -31.10 9.86
CA VAL A 24 -5.76 -31.59 8.54
C VAL A 24 -5.89 -30.43 7.53
N GLY A 25 -4.85 -29.61 7.42
CA GLY A 25 -4.82 -28.49 6.47
C GLY A 25 -3.52 -27.69 6.53
N THR A 26 -2.99 -27.29 5.37
CA THR A 26 -1.89 -26.32 5.25
C THR A 26 -2.49 -25.02 4.71
N THR A 27 -2.41 -23.95 5.50
CA THR A 27 -2.84 -22.61 5.07
C THR A 27 -1.64 -21.92 4.45
N GLN A 28 -1.80 -21.43 3.22
CA GLN A 28 -0.78 -20.70 2.50
C GLN A 28 -1.34 -19.36 2.05
N VAL A 29 -0.53 -18.31 2.19
CA VAL A 29 -0.86 -16.95 1.74
C VAL A 29 0.13 -16.55 0.66
N THR A 30 -0.37 -15.97 -0.43
CA THR A 30 0.48 -15.41 -1.47
C THR A 30 1.07 -14.08 -0.99
N PRO A 31 2.31 -13.74 -1.39
CA PRO A 31 2.94 -12.45 -1.09
C PRO A 31 2.05 -11.24 -1.42
N GLU A 32 1.31 -11.33 -2.53
CA GLU A 32 0.36 -10.31 -3.00
C GLU A 32 -0.71 -9.96 -1.95
N VAL A 33 -1.19 -10.94 -1.17
CA VAL A 33 -2.18 -10.68 -0.12
C VAL A 33 -1.55 -9.89 1.03
N ILE A 34 -0.29 -10.14 1.36
CA ILE A 34 0.43 -9.37 2.40
C ILE A 34 0.64 -7.93 1.95
N GLU A 35 0.95 -7.70 0.67
CA GLU A 35 1.05 -6.37 0.09
C GLU A 35 -0.29 -5.61 0.19
N VAL A 36 -1.41 -6.29 -0.06
CA VAL A 36 -2.76 -5.70 0.11
C VAL A 36 -3.05 -5.34 1.56
N ILE A 37 -2.71 -6.22 2.52
CA ILE A 37 -2.90 -5.93 3.95
C ILE A 37 -2.06 -4.71 4.35
N ALA A 38 -0.79 -4.65 3.96
CA ALA A 38 0.09 -3.52 4.25
C ALA A 38 -0.41 -2.22 3.60
N GLN A 39 -0.96 -2.30 2.38
CA GLN A 39 -1.55 -1.17 1.69
C GLN A 39 -2.78 -0.63 2.44
N ILE A 40 -3.69 -1.51 2.87
CA ILE A 40 -4.88 -1.13 3.65
C ILE A 40 -4.44 -0.50 4.98
N ALA A 41 -3.53 -1.15 5.71
CA ALA A 41 -3.00 -0.66 6.97
C ALA A 41 -2.38 0.73 6.86
N THR A 42 -1.68 1.00 5.76
CA THR A 42 -1.07 2.31 5.51
C THR A 42 -2.12 3.38 5.22
N GLN A 43 -3.18 3.06 4.46
CA GLN A 43 -4.23 4.02 4.11
C GLN A 43 -5.11 4.41 5.29
N GLU A 44 -5.22 3.55 6.30
CA GLU A 44 -5.98 3.84 7.52
C GLU A 44 -5.26 4.84 8.44
N VAL A 45 -3.97 5.09 8.24
CA VAL A 45 -3.22 6.05 9.06
C VAL A 45 -3.54 7.48 8.65
N HIS A 46 -3.94 8.27 9.64
CA HIS A 46 -4.26 9.68 9.45
C HIS A 46 -3.03 10.47 8.93
N GLY A 47 -3.23 11.25 7.87
CA GLY A 47 -2.19 12.05 7.25
C GLY A 47 -1.51 11.40 6.04
N VAL A 48 -1.83 10.14 5.73
CA VAL A 48 -1.52 9.54 4.42
C VAL A 48 -2.51 10.10 3.39
N TYR A 49 -1.97 10.65 2.30
CA TYR A 49 -2.78 11.13 1.17
C TYR A 49 -3.01 10.01 0.16
N SER A 50 -1.92 9.37 -0.27
CA SER A 50 -1.94 8.31 -1.27
C SER A 50 -0.66 7.48 -1.22
N MET A 51 -0.64 6.35 -1.91
CA MET A 51 0.53 5.47 -2.06
C MET A 51 0.97 5.42 -3.52
N ARG A 52 2.26 5.19 -3.76
CA ARG A 52 2.84 5.19 -5.11
C ARG A 52 2.45 3.94 -5.90
N GLY A 53 1.54 4.04 -6.88
CA GLY A 53 1.29 2.96 -7.85
C GLY A 53 2.46 2.76 -8.82
N LYS A 54 2.68 1.52 -9.30
CA LYS A 54 3.68 1.25 -10.35
C LYS A 54 3.18 1.86 -11.66
N LEU A 55 4.07 2.39 -12.50
CA LEU A 55 3.68 3.03 -13.77
C LEU A 55 2.93 2.05 -14.71
N SER A 56 3.23 0.75 -14.58
CA SER A 56 2.53 -0.39 -15.20
C SER A 56 1.04 -0.45 -14.88
N ASP A 57 0.63 0.02 -13.70
CA ASP A 57 -0.76 0.02 -13.24
C ASP A 57 -1.61 1.03 -14.02
N ARG A 58 -1.01 2.13 -14.51
CA ARG A 58 -1.73 3.14 -15.30
C ARG A 58 -2.12 2.63 -16.69
N PHE A 59 -1.37 1.68 -17.23
CA PHE A 59 -1.67 1.06 -18.53
C PHE A 59 -2.61 -0.14 -18.41
N THR A 60 -2.62 -0.83 -17.26
CA THR A 60 -3.53 -1.96 -16.98
C THR A 60 -4.92 -1.52 -16.48
N ASP A 61 -5.04 -0.36 -15.82
CA ASP A 61 -6.34 0.24 -15.48
C ASP A 61 -7.19 0.56 -16.74
N ALA A 62 -6.56 0.83 -17.88
CA ALA A 62 -7.25 1.02 -19.17
C ALA A 62 -7.74 -0.29 -19.82
N PHE A 63 -7.23 -1.45 -19.39
CA PHE A 63 -7.53 -2.77 -19.97
C PHE A 63 -8.15 -3.78 -18.98
N GLY A 64 -8.59 -3.32 -17.80
CA GLY A 64 -9.53 -4.07 -16.95
C GLY A 64 -8.92 -5.13 -16.03
N SER A 65 -7.60 -5.19 -15.83
CA SER A 65 -7.03 -6.05 -14.78
C SER A 65 -6.81 -5.24 -13.50
N ASN A 66 -7.44 -5.72 -12.41
CA ASN A 66 -7.39 -5.14 -11.07
C ASN A 66 -5.96 -5.09 -10.52
N ALA A 67 -5.24 -3.99 -10.74
CA ALA A 67 -3.96 -3.74 -10.09
C ALA A 67 -4.20 -3.41 -8.61
N ARG A 68 -4.16 -4.41 -7.74
CA ARG A 68 -4.22 -4.26 -6.27
C ARG A 68 -2.86 -4.69 -5.71
N GLY A 69 -2.25 -3.89 -4.83
CA GLY A 69 -0.81 -3.95 -4.49
C GLY A 69 -0.04 -2.69 -4.89
N LYS A 70 -0.68 -1.51 -4.82
CA LYS A 70 -0.08 -0.23 -5.26
C LYS A 70 0.72 0.40 -4.11
N GLY A 71 2.04 0.42 -4.23
CA GLY A 71 2.93 1.23 -3.37
C GLY A 71 3.51 0.56 -2.15
N VAL A 72 3.38 -0.75 -2.03
CA VAL A 72 4.11 -1.57 -1.07
C VAL A 72 4.91 -2.62 -1.84
N GLU A 73 6.17 -2.82 -1.48
CA GLU A 73 7.00 -3.90 -2.01
C GLU A 73 7.40 -4.84 -0.88
N LEU A 74 7.24 -6.14 -1.13
CA LEU A 74 7.57 -7.19 -0.17
C LEU A 74 8.83 -7.94 -0.59
N THR A 75 9.78 -8.08 0.33
CA THR A 75 10.96 -8.94 0.14
C THR A 75 11.01 -9.98 1.25
N GLN A 76 11.08 -11.26 0.86
CA GLN A 76 11.35 -12.35 1.79
C GLN A 76 12.86 -12.60 1.85
N THR A 77 13.42 -12.51 3.05
CA THR A 77 14.82 -12.81 3.35
C THR A 77 14.92 -14.01 4.28
N GLU A 78 16.12 -14.54 4.51
CA GLU A 78 16.35 -15.62 5.48
C GLU A 78 16.00 -15.18 6.91
N ASP A 79 16.18 -13.88 7.22
CA ASP A 79 15.92 -13.28 8.53
C ASP A 79 14.46 -12.84 8.74
N GLY A 80 13.60 -12.99 7.72
CA GLY A 80 12.17 -12.68 7.80
C GLY A 80 11.63 -11.81 6.67
N LEU A 81 10.46 -11.22 6.92
CA LEU A 81 9.75 -10.35 5.96
C LEU A 81 10.21 -8.89 6.09
N VAL A 82 10.61 -8.31 4.97
CA VAL A 82 10.94 -6.89 4.83
C VAL A 82 9.90 -6.22 3.95
N ILE A 83 9.36 -5.10 4.41
CA ILE A 83 8.28 -4.36 3.76
C ILE A 83 8.77 -2.95 3.44
N GLU A 84 8.60 -2.51 2.20
CA GLU A 84 8.87 -1.15 1.76
C GLU A 84 7.57 -0.46 1.36
N ALA A 85 7.19 0.59 2.08
CA ALA A 85 5.98 1.37 1.79
C ALA A 85 6.36 2.74 1.22
N TYR A 86 5.79 3.07 0.05
CA TYR A 86 6.01 4.33 -0.64
C TYR A 86 4.77 5.22 -0.56
N VAL A 87 4.85 6.29 0.23
CA VAL A 87 3.70 7.10 0.62
C VAL A 87 3.86 8.56 0.23
N PHE A 88 2.71 9.18 -0.08
CA PHE A 88 2.54 10.62 -0.17
C PHE A 88 1.76 11.08 1.06
N LEU A 89 2.28 12.10 1.73
CA LEU A 89 1.67 12.65 2.93
C LEU A 89 0.89 13.92 2.64
N GLN A 90 -0.13 14.19 3.45
CA GLN A 90 -0.87 15.44 3.39
C GLN A 90 -0.04 16.59 3.94
N TYR A 91 -0.26 17.80 3.44
CA TYR A 91 0.37 18.99 4.02
C TYR A 91 -0.08 19.21 5.47
N GLY A 92 0.82 19.73 6.30
CA GLY A 92 0.53 20.04 7.72
C GLY A 92 0.70 18.87 8.70
N VAL A 93 1.14 17.69 8.24
CA VAL A 93 1.38 16.53 9.13
C VAL A 93 2.83 16.43 9.58
N THR A 94 3.05 15.89 10.77
CA THR A 94 4.41 15.62 11.28
C THR A 94 4.93 14.32 10.69
N VAL A 95 5.84 14.42 9.72
CA VAL A 95 6.36 13.27 8.96
C VAL A 95 6.87 12.11 9.84
N PRO A 96 7.73 12.34 10.85
CA PRO A 96 8.24 11.23 11.68
C PRO A 96 7.14 10.54 12.49
N ARG A 97 6.13 11.30 12.92
CA ARG A 97 5.00 10.76 13.69
C ARG A 97 4.15 9.84 12.82
N VAL A 98 3.77 10.32 11.64
CA VAL A 98 2.97 9.54 10.69
C VAL A 98 3.73 8.31 10.21
N ALA A 99 5.03 8.43 9.93
CA ALA A 99 5.87 7.28 9.55
C ALA A 99 5.89 6.19 10.63
N LEU A 100 6.01 6.57 11.91
CA LEU A 100 5.96 5.63 13.03
C LEU A 100 4.58 4.98 13.17
N GLU A 101 3.51 5.74 12.95
CA GLU A 101 2.13 5.22 12.95
C GLU A 101 1.92 4.21 11.81
N ILE A 102 2.43 4.48 10.61
CA ILE A 102 2.43 3.53 9.47
C ILE A 102 3.16 2.24 9.82
N GLN A 103 4.37 2.33 10.38
CA GLN A 103 5.15 1.14 10.75
C GLN A 103 4.40 0.26 11.75
N LYS A 104 3.82 0.87 12.79
CA LYS A 104 3.03 0.16 13.81
C LYS A 104 1.77 -0.45 13.22
N ALA A 105 1.06 0.28 12.36
CA ALA A 105 -0.17 -0.19 11.73
C ALA A 105 0.10 -1.43 10.85
N ILE A 106 1.13 -1.37 10.00
CA ILE A 106 1.52 -2.50 9.13
C ILE A 106 1.91 -3.72 9.98
N GLN A 107 2.78 -3.53 10.97
CA GLN A 107 3.26 -4.63 11.81
C GLN A 107 2.11 -5.28 12.59
N SER A 108 1.21 -4.47 13.17
CA SER A 108 0.05 -4.94 13.92
C SER A 108 -0.93 -5.71 13.05
N GLN A 109 -1.26 -5.21 11.85
CA GLN A 109 -2.24 -5.87 10.98
C GLN A 109 -1.72 -7.19 10.41
N ILE A 110 -0.46 -7.23 9.97
CA ILE A 110 0.13 -8.46 9.43
C ILE A 110 0.24 -9.52 10.51
N ALA A 111 0.72 -9.16 11.71
CA ALA A 111 0.77 -10.08 12.84
C ALA A 111 -0.63 -10.60 13.19
N SER A 112 -1.63 -9.72 13.28
CA SER A 112 -3.00 -10.11 13.68
C SER A 112 -3.72 -11.01 12.67
N MET A 113 -3.43 -10.87 11.37
CA MET A 113 -4.12 -11.62 10.31
C MET A 113 -3.40 -12.89 9.89
N THR A 114 -2.07 -12.93 10.03
CA THR A 114 -1.25 -14.00 9.45
C THR A 114 -0.31 -14.68 10.43
N ASP A 115 -0.23 -14.20 11.68
CA ASP A 115 0.77 -14.64 12.67
C ASP A 115 2.22 -14.63 12.15
N LEU A 116 2.49 -13.81 11.13
CA LEU A 116 3.82 -13.66 10.56
C LEU A 116 4.59 -12.56 11.28
N HIS A 117 5.87 -12.83 11.55
CA HIS A 117 6.79 -11.83 12.10
C HIS A 117 7.41 -10.99 10.97
N VAL A 118 7.16 -9.68 11.00
CA VAL A 118 7.78 -8.71 10.10
C VAL A 118 9.06 -8.20 10.74
N SER A 119 10.20 -8.43 10.07
CA SER A 119 11.53 -8.05 10.56
C SER A 119 11.77 -6.55 10.44
N GLN A 120 11.42 -5.96 9.29
CA GLN A 120 11.65 -4.53 9.02
C GLN A 120 10.51 -3.93 8.20
N VAL A 121 10.14 -2.68 8.54
CA VAL A 121 9.19 -1.86 7.80
C VAL A 121 9.83 -0.53 7.44
N ASN A 122 10.18 -0.36 6.17
CA ASN A 122 10.80 0.82 5.62
C ASN A 122 9.73 1.72 5.01
N VAL A 123 9.65 2.98 5.46
CA VAL A 123 8.67 3.95 4.98
C VAL A 123 9.40 5.04 4.17
N HIS A 124 9.08 5.12 2.89
CA HIS A 124 9.64 6.08 1.95
C HIS A 124 8.62 7.16 1.64
N ILE A 125 8.88 8.38 2.10
CA ILE A 125 8.05 9.55 1.77
C ILE A 125 8.46 10.06 0.39
N SER A 126 7.60 9.84 -0.60
CA SER A 126 7.83 10.30 -1.99
C SER A 126 7.51 11.78 -2.19
N GLY A 127 6.67 12.35 -1.35
CA GLY A 127 6.31 13.77 -1.41
C GLY A 127 5.22 14.17 -0.43
N ILE A 128 4.96 15.48 -0.37
CA ILE A 128 3.89 16.09 0.41
C ILE A 128 2.92 16.74 -0.58
N VAL A 129 1.63 16.42 -0.48
CA VAL A 129 0.59 16.96 -1.35
C VAL A 129 -0.13 18.10 -0.62
N PRO A 130 -0.12 19.32 -1.16
CA PRO A 130 -0.89 20.42 -0.60
C PRO A 130 -2.39 20.12 -0.74
N GLU A 131 -3.18 20.61 0.21
CA GLU A 131 -4.63 20.57 0.09
C GLU A 131 -5.04 21.25 -1.22
N LYS A 132 -5.77 20.52 -2.06
CA LYS A 132 -6.24 21.06 -3.33
C LYS A 132 -7.32 22.08 -3.00
N VAL A 133 -6.95 23.35 -2.90
CA VAL A 133 -7.90 24.47 -2.98
C VAL A 133 -8.63 24.31 -4.30
N ALA A 134 -9.85 23.78 -4.23
CA ALA A 134 -10.74 23.76 -5.37
C ALA A 134 -11.09 25.21 -5.66
N ASN A 135 -10.32 25.86 -6.52
CA ASN A 135 -10.76 27.06 -7.19
C ASN A 135 -11.94 26.63 -8.05
N LYS A 136 -13.15 26.71 -7.48
CA LYS A 136 -14.40 26.69 -8.21
C LYS A 136 -14.42 27.98 -9.05
N ILE A 137 -13.73 27.94 -10.17
CA ILE A 137 -13.98 28.90 -11.24
C ILE A 137 -15.32 28.45 -11.81
N ASP A 138 -16.38 29.15 -11.42
CA ASP A 138 -17.70 28.95 -11.98
C ASP A 138 -17.65 29.38 -13.45
N PRO A 139 -17.82 28.48 -14.44
CA PRO A 139 -17.77 28.86 -15.85
C PRO A 139 -18.86 29.87 -16.22
N ASP A 140 -19.94 29.94 -15.45
CA ASP A 140 -21.04 30.88 -15.67
C ASP A 140 -20.84 32.20 -14.89
N ASN A 141 -19.89 32.27 -13.96
CA ASN A 141 -19.55 33.51 -13.24
C ASN A 141 -18.02 33.67 -13.09
N LEU A 142 -17.34 33.85 -14.22
CA LEU A 142 -15.90 33.97 -14.31
C LEU A 142 -15.33 35.28 -13.74
N PHE A 143 -16.17 36.31 -13.58
CA PHE A 143 -15.72 37.67 -13.25
C PHE A 143 -16.38 38.28 -12.01
N GLY A 144 -17.26 37.55 -11.31
CA GLY A 144 -17.84 38.01 -10.03
C GLY A 144 -18.61 39.33 -10.15
N GLU A 145 -19.46 39.47 -11.17
CA GLU A 145 -20.39 40.60 -11.26
C GLU A 145 -21.59 40.35 -10.34
N ASP A 146 -21.41 40.57 -9.05
CA ASP A 146 -22.54 40.92 -8.19
C ASP A 146 -23.00 42.31 -8.61
N ALA A 147 -24.06 42.37 -9.40
CA ALA A 147 -24.72 43.62 -9.76
C ALA A 147 -25.02 44.40 -8.48
N THR A 148 -24.28 45.49 -8.26
CA THR A 148 -24.58 46.46 -7.22
C THR A 148 -25.95 47.05 -7.54
N GLU A 149 -26.97 46.58 -6.84
CA GLU A 149 -28.31 47.15 -6.82
C GLU A 149 -28.20 48.55 -6.20
N VAL A 150 -28.05 49.56 -7.06
CA VAL A 150 -28.18 50.97 -6.69
C VAL A 150 -29.67 51.28 -6.48
N ALA A 151 -30.16 51.05 -5.26
CA ALA A 151 -31.45 51.57 -4.84
C ALA A 151 -31.32 53.09 -4.59
N ASN A 152 -31.97 53.87 -5.45
CA ASN A 152 -32.31 55.28 -5.24
C ASN A 152 -33.83 55.41 -5.25
#